data_AF-A0A800AIE3-F1
#
_entry.id   AF-A0A800AIE3-F1
#
_cell.length_a   1.000
_cell.length_b   1.000
_cell.length_c   1.000
_cell.angle_alpha   90.00
_cell.angle_beta   90.00
_cell.angle_gamma   90.00
#
_symmetry.space_group_name_H-M   'P 1'
#
loop_
_entity.id
_entity.type
_entity.pdbx_description
1 polymer ?
#
loop_
_entity_poly.entity_id
_entity_poly.type
_entity_poly.pdbx_seq_one_letter_code
_entity_poly.pdbx_strand_id
1 'polypeptide(L)' 'MNLEKLTEKDTLIIKLLGETGSMTLSELSARMLTPPSQTLKIIENLQRSRYIEIAPVEEGIENKAYFLNSNGRKLWAVLS' A
#
# COMPACT_ATOMS: atom_id res chain seq x y z
N MET A 1 12.98 -13.23 -7.32
CA MET A 1 12.13 -12.18 -6.71
C MET A 1 12.89 -11.72 -5.46
N ASN A 2 13.50 -10.53 -5.46
CA ASN A 2 14.36 -10.09 -4.35
C ASN A 2 13.50 -9.59 -3.18
N LEU A 3 13.14 -10.50 -2.28
CA LEU A 3 12.39 -10.23 -1.06
C LEU A 3 13.25 -9.52 0.02
N GLU A 4 14.58 -9.44 -0.17
CA GLU A 4 15.57 -8.93 0.79
C GLU A 4 15.49 -7.41 1.10
N LYS A 5 14.46 -6.71 0.60
CA LYS A 5 14.31 -5.24 0.78
C LYS A 5 12.98 -4.80 1.37
N LEU A 6 12.04 -5.71 1.66
CA LEU A 6 10.76 -5.33 2.26
C LEU A 6 10.92 -5.13 3.77
N THR A 7 10.51 -3.96 4.25
CA THR A 7 10.42 -3.71 5.69
C THR A 7 9.17 -4.35 6.28
N GLU A 8 9.10 -4.46 7.61
CA GLU A 8 7.87 -4.89 8.31
C GLU A 8 6.68 -4.00 7.95
N LYS A 9 6.91 -2.69 7.80
CA LYS A 9 5.87 -1.73 7.42
C LYS A 9 5.41 -1.90 5.97
N ASP A 10 6.32 -2.23 5.05
CA ASP A 10 5.96 -2.55 3.66
C ASP A 10 5.05 -3.78 3.61
N THR A 11 5.45 -4.82 4.34
CA THR A 11 4.69 -6.08 4.47
C THR A 11 3.31 -5.83 5.04
N LEU A 12 3.20 -4.97 6.06
CA LEU A 12 1.92 -4.61 6.67
C LEU A 12 0.99 -3.90 5.67
N ILE A 13 1.47 -2.93 4.90
CA ILE A 13 0.65 -2.27 3.86
C ILE A 13 0.16 -3.29 2.84
N ILE A 14 1.04 -4.20 2.39
CA ILE A 14 0.66 -5.22 1.40
C ILE A 14 -0.44 -6.12 1.95
N LYS A 15 -0.34 -6.56 3.22
CA LYS A 15 -1.38 -7.36 3.87
C LYS A 15 -2.71 -6.62 3.98
N LEU A 16 -2.69 -5.38 4.49
CA LEU A 16 -3.88 -4.55 4.65
C LEU A 16 -4.62 -4.33 3.32
N LEU A 17 -3.87 -4.01 2.25
CA LEU A 17 -4.44 -3.81 0.92
C LEU A 17 -4.89 -5.13 0.27
N GLY A 18 -4.21 -6.25 0.56
CA GLY A 18 -4.62 -7.56 0.08
C GLY A 18 -5.94 -8.03 0.69
N GLU A 19 -6.12 -7.82 2.00
CA GLU A 19 -7.34 -8.20 2.73
C GLU A 19 -8.56 -7.32 2.40
N THR A 20 -8.34 -6.02 2.14
CA THR A 20 -9.43 -5.06 1.92
C THR A 20 -9.64 -4.62 0.48
N GLY A 21 -8.71 -4.94 -0.42
CA GLY A 21 -8.74 -4.54 -1.82
C GLY A 21 -8.20 -3.13 -2.06
N SER A 22 -8.75 -2.12 -1.38
CA SER A 22 -8.30 -0.72 -1.50
C SER A 22 -8.47 0.06 -0.20
N MET A 23 -7.59 1.02 0.05
CA MET A 23 -7.67 1.93 1.19
C MET A 23 -7.15 3.33 0.83
N THR A 24 -7.62 4.35 1.53
CA THR A 24 -7.09 5.72 1.51
C THR A 24 -5.85 5.86 2.41
N LEU A 25 -5.14 6.97 2.27
CA LEU A 25 -3.96 7.26 3.11
C LEU A 25 -4.35 7.35 4.59
N SER A 26 -5.49 7.97 4.88
CA SER A 26 -6.01 8.14 6.24
C SER A 26 -6.32 6.80 6.90
N GLU A 27 -6.96 5.88 6.18
CA GLU A 27 -7.28 4.55 6.71
C GLU A 27 -6.01 3.70 6.92
N LEU A 28 -5.05 3.76 5.99
CA LEU A 28 -3.76 3.08 6.15
C LEU A 28 -2.99 3.63 7.34
N SER A 29 -2.92 4.96 7.48
CA SER A 29 -2.27 5.64 8.60
C SER A 29 -2.87 5.21 9.94
N ALA A 30 -4.20 5.14 10.02
CA ALA A 30 -4.91 4.73 11.22
C ALA A 30 -4.61 3.27 11.59
N ARG A 31 -4.68 2.34 10.62
CA ARG A 31 -4.41 0.91 10.89
C ARG A 31 -2.95 0.61 11.21
N MET A 32 -2.02 1.34 10.61
CA MET A 32 -0.59 1.20 10.88
C MET A 32 -0.14 1.92 12.15
N LEU A 33 -1.03 2.68 12.82
CA LEU A 33 -0.69 3.57 13.94
C LEU A 33 0.53 4.44 13.61
N THR A 34 0.63 4.91 12.36
CA THR A 34 1.79 5.61 11.80
C THR A 34 1.33 6.91 11.15
N PRO A 35 2.01 8.06 11.33
CA PRO A 35 1.57 9.34 10.76
C PRO A 35 1.40 9.32 9.24
N PRO A 36 0.43 10.07 8.66
CA PRO A 36 0.17 10.04 7.22
C PRO A 36 1.39 10.33 6.35
N SER A 37 2.29 11.21 6.78
CA SER A 37 3.52 11.54 6.05
C SER A 37 4.52 10.39 5.99
N GLN A 38 4.59 9.56 7.03
CA GLN A 38 5.44 8.37 7.03
C GLN A 38 4.78 7.25 6.23
N THR A 39 3.47 7.05 6.40
CA THR A 39 2.68 6.08 5.63
C THR A 39 2.79 6.36 4.14
N LEU A 40 2.69 7.63 3.73
CA LEU A 40 2.84 8.04 2.33
C LEU A 40 4.22 7.68 1.76
N LYS A 41 5.32 7.90 2.50
CA LYS A 41 6.66 7.51 2.05
C LYS A 41 6.78 6.01 1.80
N ILE A 42 6.15 5.19 2.63
CA ILE A 42 6.14 3.72 2.48
C ILE A 42 5.36 3.34 1.23
N ILE A 43 4.18 3.93 1.02
CA ILE A 43 3.37 3.73 -0.18
C ILE A 43 4.13 4.16 -1.44
N GLU A 44 4.80 5.31 -1.43
CA GLU A 44 5.60 5.79 -2.56
C GLU A 44 6.75 4.82 -2.90
N ASN A 45 7.39 4.23 -1.89
CA ASN A 45 8.42 3.21 -2.10
C ASN A 45 7.84 1.93 -2.73
N LEU A 46 6.69 1.48 -2.24
CA LEU A 46 5.97 0.31 -2.79
C LEU A 46 5.46 0.56 -4.22
N GLN A 47 5.01 1.78 -4.51
CA GLN A 47 4.61 2.22 -5.85
C GLN A 47 5.82 2.23 -6.81
N ARG A 48 6.96 2.82 -6.39
CA ARG A 48 8.21 2.79 -7.16
C ARG A 48 8.71 1.37 -7.40
N SER A 49 8.47 0.48 -6.45
CA SER A 49 8.77 -0.96 -6.54
C SER A 49 7.73 -1.76 -7.34
N ARG A 50 6.74 -1.08 -7.93
CA ARG A 50 5.68 -1.64 -8.78
C ARG A 50 4.78 -2.66 -8.08
N TYR A 51 4.46 -2.47 -6.81
CA TYR A 51 3.49 -3.30 -6.07
C TYR A 51 2.12 -2.64 -5.87
N ILE A 52 2.06 -1.30 -5.83
CA ILE A 52 0.84 -0.52 -5.57
C ILE A 52 0.48 0.34 -6.77
N GLU A 53 -0.81 0.44 -7.04
CA GLU A 53 -1.42 1.42 -7.94
C GLU A 53 -2.28 2.42 -7.15
N ILE A 54 -2.49 3.59 -7.74
CA ILE A 54 -3.22 4.71 -7.14
C ILE A 54 -4.33 5.11 -8.10
N ALA A 55 -5.55 5.22 -7.59
CA ALA A 55 -6.68 5.79 -8.31
C ALA A 55 -7.32 6.95 -7.53
N PRO A 56 -7.86 7.97 -8.21
CA PRO A 56 -8.75 8.93 -7.58
C PRO A 56 -10.04 8.22 -7.13
N VAL A 57 -10.55 8.58 -5.95
CA VAL A 57 -11.79 8.02 -5.37
C VAL A 57 -13.02 8.80 -5.83
N GLU A 58 -12.88 10.12 -6.05
CA GLU A 58 -13.93 11.01 -6.57
C GLU A 58 -13.30 12.15 -7.40
N GLU A 59 -14.11 12.96 -8.09
CA GLU A 59 -13.69 14.22 -8.73
C GLU A 59 -13.22 15.23 -7.66
N GLY A 60 -11.99 15.02 -7.19
CA GLY A 60 -11.33 15.81 -6.17
C GLY A 60 -9.91 15.31 -5.99
N ILE A 61 -8.92 16.19 -6.13
CA ILE A 61 -7.49 15.86 -6.24
C ILE A 61 -6.94 15.18 -4.97
N GLU A 62 -7.66 15.29 -3.85
CA GLU A 62 -7.16 14.94 -2.51
C GLU A 62 -7.56 13.54 -2.02
N ASN A 63 -8.58 12.90 -2.61
CA ASN A 63 -9.00 11.55 -2.20
C ASN A 63 -8.44 10.50 -3.15
N LYS A 64 -7.25 9.99 -2.84
CA LYS A 64 -6.61 8.87 -3.55
C LYS A 64 -6.82 7.57 -2.78
N ALA A 65 -7.20 6.51 -3.49
CA ALA A 65 -7.19 5.14 -3.01
C ALA A 65 -5.98 4.39 -3.55
N TYR A 66 -5.43 3.53 -2.70
CA TYR A 66 -4.28 2.69 -2.95
C TYR A 66 -4.75 1.24 -3.00
N PHE A 67 -4.26 0.47 -3.95
CA PHE A 67 -4.59 -0.95 -4.11
C PHE A 67 -3.40 -1.74 -4.67
N LEU A 68 -3.41 -3.05 -4.45
CA LEU A 68 -2.38 -3.93 -5.00
C LEU A 68 -2.58 -4.14 -6.50
N ASN A 69 -1.52 -3.92 -7.27
CA ASN A 69 -1.49 -4.33 -8.68
C ASN A 69 -1.20 -5.84 -8.80
N SER A 70 -1.04 -6.33 -10.02
CA SER A 70 -0.77 -7.76 -10.27
C SER A 70 0.49 -8.30 -9.56
N ASN A 71 1.56 -7.49 -9.42
CA ASN A 71 2.76 -7.90 -8.69
C ASN A 71 2.53 -7.84 -7.17
N GLY A 72 1.86 -6.79 -6.69
CA GLY A 72 1.49 -6.66 -5.29
C GLY A 72 0.64 -7.83 -4.81
N ARG A 73 -0.34 -8.27 -5.62
CA ARG A 73 -1.17 -9.45 -5.30
C ARG A 73 -0.37 -10.76 -5.27
N LYS A 74 0.58 -10.95 -6.21
CA LYS A 74 1.49 -12.10 -6.17
C LYS A 74 2.35 -12.11 -4.91
N LEU A 75 2.85 -10.93 -4.52
CA LEU A 75 3.63 -10.77 -3.30
C LEU A 75 2.78 -11.04 -2.05
N TRP A 76 1.56 -10.50 -1.99
CA TRP A 76 0.61 -10.78 -0.91
C TRP A 76 0.33 -12.28 -0.75
N ALA A 77 0.15 -13.01 -1.86
CA ALA A 77 -0.07 -14.46 -1.84
C ALA A 77 1.11 -15.27 -1.28
N VAL A 78 2.33 -14.71 -1.26
CA VAL A 78 3.52 -15.34 -0.66
C VAL A 78 3.66 -14.98 0.83
N LEU A 79 3.08 -13.85 1.25
CA LEU A 79 3.16 -13.33 2.61
C LEU A 79 1.99 -13.76 3.53
N SER A 80 1.01 -14.45 2.96
CA SER A 80 -0.21 -14.95 3.63
C SER A 80 -0.07 -16.45 3.89
#